data_AF-A0AAV5PDZ4-F1
#
_entry.id   AF-A0AAV5PDZ4-F1
#
_cell.length_a   1.000
_cell.length_b   1.000
_cell.length_c   1.000
_cell.angle_alpha   90.00
_cell.angle_beta   90.00
_cell.angle_gamma   90.00
#
_symmetry.space_group_name_H-M   'P 1'
#
loop_
_entity.id
_entity.type
_entity.pdbx_description
1 polymer ?
#
loop_
_entity_poly.entity_id
_entity_poly.type
_entity_poly.pdbx_seq_one_letter_code
_entity_poly.pdbx_strand_id
1 'polypeptide(L)'
;MNADIAGLYQTELGNNLVAACHDQSVHYIEPLQTYIRDCLGIDPDKYVNSGVLVMNCLAMRDEGFVDKFLQLLSTYQFNSIAPDQDYLNEICSGRIKLLDPRWDAMPNDFDPEMTGPYLIHYNLSYKPWHFEEVKYGSYFWQVAKETPFYKDLQKQLAAFSDQDRKEELAKMQSMVDMVCKNLHDPQNWFHVKREIKVTL
;
A
#
# COMPACT_ATOMS: atom_id res chain seq x y z
N MET A 1 9.03 4.48 -13.90
CA MET A 1 8.73 5.90 -13.61
C MET A 1 8.77 6.65 -14.93
N ASN A 2 7.77 7.48 -15.20
CA ASN A 2 7.54 8.17 -16.48
C ASN A 2 7.50 9.70 -16.32
N ALA A 3 7.86 10.22 -15.14
CA ALA A 3 7.98 11.64 -14.82
C ALA A 3 9.25 11.91 -14.01
N ASP A 4 9.66 13.18 -13.91
CA ASP A 4 10.80 13.58 -13.08
C ASP A 4 10.44 13.52 -11.60
N ILE A 5 11.18 12.69 -10.85
CA ILE A 5 11.00 12.51 -9.40
C ILE A 5 11.16 13.81 -8.60
N ALA A 6 11.82 14.83 -9.15
CA ALA A 6 11.90 16.17 -8.56
C ALA A 6 10.51 16.73 -8.20
N GLY A 7 9.45 16.35 -8.94
CA GLY A 7 8.08 16.73 -8.62
C GLY A 7 7.60 16.24 -7.25
N LEU A 8 8.05 15.06 -6.78
CA LEU A 8 7.77 14.58 -5.42
C LEU A 8 8.49 15.43 -4.37
N TYR A 9 9.76 15.76 -4.60
CA TYR A 9 10.56 16.59 -3.68
C TYR A 9 10.03 18.02 -3.53
N GLN A 10 9.33 18.52 -4.55
CA GLN A 10 8.67 19.85 -4.52
C GLN A 10 7.30 19.83 -3.82
N THR A 11 6.88 18.68 -3.26
CA THR A 11 5.62 18.58 -2.53
C THR A 11 5.72 19.34 -1.20
N GLU A 12 4.99 20.45 -1.10
CA GLU A 12 4.85 21.21 0.14
C GLU A 12 4.03 20.42 1.18
N LEU A 13 4.71 19.89 2.20
CA LEU A 13 4.10 19.08 3.27
C LEU A 13 3.43 19.93 4.37
N GLY A 14 3.93 21.14 4.62
CA GLY A 14 3.51 21.94 5.77
C GLY A 14 3.71 21.16 7.07
N ASN A 15 2.66 21.06 7.89
CA ASN A 15 2.69 20.32 9.15
C ASN A 15 2.42 18.81 9.00
N ASN A 16 2.20 18.31 7.78
CA ASN A 16 2.01 16.88 7.56
C ASN A 16 3.32 16.11 7.76
N LEU A 17 3.20 14.88 8.28
CA LEU A 17 4.34 13.99 8.49
C LEU A 17 4.75 13.29 7.21
N VAL A 18 3.77 12.94 6.38
CA VAL A 18 3.98 12.28 5.10
C VAL A 18 3.01 12.80 4.03
N ALA A 19 3.39 12.63 2.76
CA ALA A 19 2.45 12.61 1.65
C ALA A 19 2.50 11.26 0.94
N ALA A 20 1.31 10.77 0.54
CA ALA A 20 1.12 9.46 -0.08
C ALA A 20 -0.13 9.46 -0.98
N CYS A 21 -0.32 8.41 -1.78
CA CYS A 21 -1.53 8.22 -2.58
C CYS A 21 -2.53 7.31 -1.86
N HIS A 22 -3.82 7.42 -2.19
CA HIS A 22 -4.80 6.40 -1.79
C HIS A 22 -4.39 5.02 -2.27
N ASP A 23 -4.65 4.00 -1.45
CA ASP A 23 -4.41 2.62 -1.87
C ASP A 23 -5.54 2.14 -2.80
N GLN A 24 -5.36 2.39 -4.10
CA GLN A 24 -6.32 1.98 -5.14
C GLN A 24 -6.43 0.45 -5.28
N SER A 25 -5.47 -0.31 -4.76
CA SER A 25 -5.50 -1.78 -4.87
C SER A 25 -6.50 -2.43 -3.89
N VAL A 26 -6.83 -1.74 -2.80
CA VAL A 26 -7.79 -2.20 -1.79
C VAL A 26 -9.08 -1.39 -1.75
N HIS A 27 -9.10 -0.22 -2.40
CA HIS A 27 -10.23 0.73 -2.39
C HIS A 27 -11.57 0.10 -2.78
N TYR A 28 -11.58 -0.83 -3.74
CA TYR A 28 -12.80 -1.47 -4.24
C TYR A 28 -13.08 -2.86 -3.65
N ILE A 29 -12.28 -3.32 -2.69
CA ILE A 29 -12.40 -4.65 -2.09
C ILE A 29 -13.12 -4.52 -0.75
N GLU A 30 -14.43 -4.77 -0.74
CA GLU A 30 -15.28 -4.50 0.42
C GLU A 30 -14.82 -5.12 1.75
N PRO A 31 -14.30 -6.37 1.80
CA PRO A 31 -13.70 -6.89 3.02
C PRO A 31 -12.52 -6.04 3.53
N LEU A 32 -11.67 -5.53 2.64
CA LEU A 32 -10.54 -4.69 3.05
C LEU A 32 -11.00 -3.29 3.47
N GLN A 33 -12.02 -2.73 2.81
CA GLN A 33 -12.68 -1.50 3.26
C GLN A 33 -13.27 -1.66 4.66
N THR A 34 -13.92 -2.79 4.92
CA THR A 34 -14.47 -3.16 6.23
C THR A 34 -13.37 -3.30 7.27
N TYR A 35 -12.23 -3.91 6.94
CA TYR A 35 -11.08 -3.97 7.84
C TYR A 35 -10.55 -2.58 8.23
N ILE A 36 -10.33 -1.71 7.25
CA ILE A 36 -9.82 -0.35 7.48
C ILE A 36 -10.79 0.43 8.39
N ARG A 37 -12.09 0.34 8.12
CA ARG A 37 -13.13 1.05 8.88
C ARG A 37 -13.36 0.47 10.26
N ASP A 38 -13.54 -0.84 10.36
CA ASP A 38 -14.12 -1.50 11.54
C ASP A 38 -13.06 -2.20 12.41
N CYS A 39 -11.87 -2.50 11.87
CA CYS A 39 -10.74 -3.05 12.64
C CYS A 39 -9.65 -2.02 12.91
N LEU A 40 -9.37 -1.12 11.96
CA LEU A 40 -8.45 0.00 12.22
C LEU A 40 -9.21 1.20 12.77
N GLY A 41 -10.43 1.52 12.32
CA GLY A 41 -11.08 2.78 12.71
C GLY A 41 -10.60 3.97 11.91
N ILE A 42 -10.19 3.72 10.67
CA ILE A 42 -9.73 4.74 9.74
C ILE A 42 -10.81 4.88 8.67
N ASP A 43 -11.07 6.11 8.24
CA ASP A 43 -11.90 6.37 7.08
C ASP A 43 -11.21 5.77 5.84
N PRO A 44 -11.81 4.79 5.15
CA PRO A 44 -11.15 4.15 4.01
C PRO A 44 -10.80 5.10 2.88
N ASP A 45 -11.54 6.21 2.73
CA ASP A 45 -11.25 7.28 1.78
C ASP A 45 -10.04 8.14 2.20
N LYS A 46 -9.43 7.87 3.36
CA LYS A 46 -8.20 8.53 3.83
C LYS A 46 -7.03 7.58 3.97
N TYR A 47 -7.26 6.29 3.77
CA TYR A 47 -6.22 5.28 3.89
C TYR A 47 -5.31 5.33 2.66
N VAL A 48 -4.00 5.36 2.91
CA VAL A 48 -2.97 5.54 1.87
C VAL A 48 -2.06 4.34 1.77
N ASN A 49 -1.51 4.13 0.57
CA ASN A 49 -0.51 3.11 0.32
C ASN A 49 0.87 3.54 0.87
N SER A 50 1.66 2.60 1.39
CA SER A 50 3.02 2.86 1.92
C SER A 50 4.13 2.75 0.86
N GLY A 51 3.81 2.42 -0.39
CA GLY A 51 4.78 2.17 -1.46
C GLY A 51 5.48 3.41 -1.99
N VAL A 52 4.82 4.58 -1.94
CA VAL A 52 5.39 5.87 -2.36
C VAL A 52 5.10 6.93 -1.31
N LEU A 53 6.15 7.37 -0.61
CA LEU A 53 6.06 8.33 0.49
C LEU A 53 7.00 9.52 0.27
N VAL A 54 6.46 10.73 0.43
CA VAL A 54 7.27 11.93 0.66
C VAL A 54 7.25 12.21 2.17
N MET A 55 8.40 12.10 2.82
CA MET A 55 8.47 12.10 4.28
C MET A 55 9.04 13.41 4.82
N ASN A 56 8.34 14.03 5.77
CA ASN A 56 8.88 15.14 6.56
C ASN A 56 9.79 14.58 7.66
N CYS A 57 10.99 14.15 7.27
CA CYS A 57 11.90 13.47 8.19
C CYS A 57 12.30 14.33 9.40
N LEU A 58 12.30 15.66 9.28
CA LEU A 58 12.54 16.54 10.42
C LEU A 58 11.38 16.46 11.42
N ALA A 59 10.15 16.72 10.98
CA ALA A 59 8.98 16.63 11.85
C ALA A 59 8.81 15.22 12.44
N MET A 60 9.02 14.16 11.66
CA MET A 60 8.93 12.79 12.17
C MET A 60 9.93 12.50 13.29
N ARG A 61 11.13 13.11 13.26
CA ARG A 61 12.09 13.01 14.37
C ARG A 61 11.66 13.84 15.57
N ASP A 62 11.23 15.08 15.33
CA ASP A 62 10.82 16.00 16.41
C ASP A 62 9.58 15.49 17.17
N GLU A 63 8.68 14.78 16.47
CA GLU A 63 7.47 14.17 17.04
C GLU A 63 7.71 12.75 17.60
N GLY A 64 8.93 12.21 17.49
CA GLY A 64 9.27 10.89 18.02
C GLY A 64 8.57 9.72 17.30
N PHE A 65 8.41 9.79 15.97
CA PHE A 65 7.71 8.76 15.18
C PHE A 65 8.25 7.34 15.40
N VAL A 66 9.58 7.17 15.39
CA VAL A 66 10.21 5.84 15.56
C VAL A 66 9.93 5.29 16.95
N ASP A 67 10.05 6.11 17.99
CA ASP A 67 9.75 5.70 19.36
C ASP A 67 8.28 5.31 19.51
N LYS A 68 7.38 6.08 18.86
CA LYS A 68 5.95 5.78 18.84
C LYS A 68 5.67 4.44 18.15
N PHE A 69 6.26 4.21 16.98
CA PHE A 69 6.14 2.97 16.24
C PHE A 69 6.63 1.77 17.06
N LEU A 70 7.83 1.86 17.65
CA LEU A 70 8.41 0.79 18.47
C LEU A 70 7.59 0.54 19.74
N GLN A 71 7.06 1.58 20.38
CA GLN A 71 6.16 1.46 21.53
C GLN A 71 4.91 0.67 21.15
N LEU A 72 4.25 1.03 20.04
CA LEU A 72 3.04 0.34 19.60
C LEU A 72 3.35 -1.09 19.19
N LEU A 73 4.39 -1.34 18.40
CA LEU A 73 4.79 -2.67 17.95
C LEU A 73 5.14 -3.62 19.11
N SER A 74 5.83 -3.11 20.14
CA SER A 74 6.24 -3.91 21.30
C SER A 74 5.11 -4.18 22.28
N THR A 75 4.10 -3.31 22.34
CA THR A 75 3.01 -3.39 23.34
C THR A 75 1.74 -3.99 22.77
N TYR A 76 1.39 -3.62 21.55
CA TYR A 76 0.14 -3.93 20.87
C TYR A 76 0.50 -4.55 19.53
N GLN A 77 0.69 -5.87 19.49
CA GLN A 77 0.90 -6.58 18.24
C GLN A 77 -0.40 -6.52 17.43
N PHE A 78 -0.48 -5.61 16.46
CA PHE A 78 -1.66 -5.50 15.62
C PHE A 78 -1.78 -6.80 14.83
N ASN A 79 -2.94 -7.43 14.84
CA ASN A 79 -3.23 -8.51 13.90
C ASN A 79 -3.52 -7.89 12.52
N SER A 80 -2.50 -7.25 11.96
CA SER A 80 -2.55 -6.35 10.82
C SER A 80 -2.45 -7.10 9.49
N ILE A 81 -3.15 -6.57 8.48
CA ILE A 81 -3.06 -7.10 7.11
C ILE A 81 -1.81 -6.59 6.40
N ALA A 82 -1.48 -5.31 6.59
CA ALA A 82 -0.30 -4.65 6.03
C ALA A 82 0.43 -3.88 7.14
N PRO A 83 1.30 -4.53 7.94
CA PRO A 83 1.81 -3.97 9.19
C PRO A 83 2.39 -2.57 9.07
N ASP A 84 3.38 -2.37 8.20
CA ASP A 84 4.02 -1.07 8.01
C ASP A 84 3.04 0.01 7.54
N GLN A 85 2.13 -0.33 6.63
CA GLN A 85 1.11 0.56 6.09
C GLN A 85 0.07 0.94 7.13
N ASP A 86 -0.39 -0.02 7.95
CA ASP A 86 -1.37 0.20 9.00
C ASP A 86 -0.80 1.07 10.12
N TYR A 87 0.43 0.79 10.58
CA TYR A 87 1.10 1.63 11.57
C TYR A 87 1.32 3.06 11.03
N LEU A 88 1.70 3.21 9.76
CA LEU A 88 1.88 4.52 9.15
C LEU A 88 0.56 5.30 9.13
N ASN A 89 -0.52 4.69 8.64
CA ASN A 89 -1.84 5.32 8.57
C ASN A 89 -2.40 5.66 9.96
N GLU A 90 -2.15 4.82 10.96
CA GLU A 90 -2.54 5.05 12.35
C GLU A 90 -1.76 6.20 13.00
N ILE A 91 -0.43 6.16 12.96
CA ILE A 91 0.42 7.14 13.65
C ILE A 91 0.31 8.51 12.97
N CYS A 92 0.24 8.55 11.64
CA CYS A 92 0.17 9.80 10.87
C CYS A 92 -1.28 10.30 10.66
N SER A 93 -2.30 9.64 11.21
CA SER A 93 -3.70 10.00 10.93
C SER A 93 -3.99 11.48 11.21
N GLY A 94 -4.59 12.16 10.23
CA GLY A 94 -4.83 13.61 10.27
C GLY A 94 -3.65 14.48 9.83
N ARG A 95 -2.47 13.89 9.59
CA ARG A 95 -1.24 14.57 9.12
C ARG A 95 -0.65 13.89 7.87
N ILE A 96 -1.52 13.35 7.02
CA ILE A 96 -1.17 12.77 5.72
C ILE A 96 -1.69 13.71 4.63
N LYS A 97 -0.78 14.16 3.75
CA LYS A 97 -1.15 14.89 2.54
C LYS A 97 -1.37 13.91 1.39
N LEU A 98 -2.45 14.08 0.64
CA LEU A 98 -2.68 13.27 -0.56
C LEU A 98 -1.83 13.78 -1.73
N LEU A 99 -1.13 12.87 -2.39
CA LEU A 99 -0.42 13.11 -3.64
C LEU A 99 -1.37 12.96 -4.85
N ASP A 100 -0.90 13.45 -6.00
CA ASP A 100 -1.54 13.11 -7.29
C ASP A 100 -1.47 11.59 -7.50
N PRO A 101 -2.61 10.91 -7.76
CA PRO A 101 -2.66 9.45 -7.85
C PRO A 101 -1.78 8.87 -8.96
N ARG A 102 -1.33 9.69 -9.93
CA ARG A 102 -0.34 9.27 -10.94
C ARG A 102 1.00 8.87 -10.33
N TRP A 103 1.32 9.31 -9.12
CA TRP A 103 2.54 8.93 -8.40
C TRP A 103 2.49 7.53 -7.78
N ASP A 104 1.35 6.84 -7.84
CA ASP A 104 1.22 5.48 -7.32
C ASP A 104 0.13 4.71 -8.08
N ALA A 105 0.29 4.61 -9.41
CA ALA A 105 -0.65 3.90 -10.26
C ALA A 105 -0.49 2.37 -10.07
N MET A 106 -1.56 1.68 -9.67
CA MET A 106 -1.51 0.25 -9.34
C MET A 106 -2.37 -0.59 -10.28
N PRO A 107 -1.93 -1.80 -10.67
CA PRO A 107 -2.80 -2.76 -11.33
C PRO A 107 -3.95 -3.18 -10.41
N ASN A 108 -5.18 -3.14 -10.93
CA ASN A 108 -6.39 -3.65 -10.27
C ASN A 108 -7.43 -4.00 -11.34
N ASP A 109 -8.46 -4.77 -10.97
CA ASP A 109 -9.51 -5.24 -11.89
C ASP A 109 -10.71 -4.29 -11.99
N PHE A 110 -10.75 -3.22 -11.20
CA PHE A 110 -11.96 -2.43 -10.98
C PHE A 110 -11.99 -1.17 -11.83
N ASP A 111 -10.86 -0.47 -11.93
CA ASP A 111 -10.76 0.78 -12.67
C ASP A 111 -10.17 0.59 -14.08
N PRO A 112 -10.38 1.54 -15.01
CA PRO A 112 -9.59 1.58 -16.24
C PRO A 112 -8.11 1.90 -15.98
N GLU A 113 -7.26 1.69 -16.99
CA GLU A 113 -5.86 2.12 -16.94
C GLU A 113 -5.76 3.65 -16.87
N MET A 114 -5.01 4.17 -15.88
CA MET A 114 -4.79 5.61 -15.73
C MET A 114 -3.97 6.16 -16.90
N THR A 115 -4.41 7.29 -17.46
CA THR A 115 -3.66 7.96 -18.54
C THR A 115 -2.45 8.70 -17.97
N GLY A 116 -1.26 8.41 -18.50
CA GLY A 116 -0.02 9.09 -18.15
C GLY A 116 0.41 8.90 -16.67
N PRO A 117 0.55 7.65 -16.18
CA PRO A 117 1.01 7.40 -14.82
C PRO A 117 2.46 7.86 -14.67
N TYR A 118 2.80 8.55 -13.58
CA TYR A 118 4.15 9.00 -13.26
C TYR A 118 4.99 7.86 -12.67
N LEU A 119 4.40 7.06 -11.80
CA LEU A 119 5.02 5.88 -11.20
C LEU A 119 3.98 4.77 -11.14
N ILE A 120 4.39 3.59 -11.60
CA ILE A 120 3.54 2.39 -11.60
C ILE A 120 4.07 1.45 -10.52
N HIS A 121 3.20 1.08 -9.60
CA HIS A 121 3.49 0.20 -8.48
C HIS A 121 2.75 -1.13 -8.68
N TYR A 122 3.48 -2.15 -9.12
CA TYR A 122 2.96 -3.52 -9.22
C TYR A 122 2.88 -4.13 -7.82
N ASN A 123 1.92 -3.71 -7.00
CA ASN A 123 1.66 -4.26 -5.67
C ASN A 123 0.79 -5.54 -5.74
N LEU A 124 0.57 -6.19 -4.59
CA LEU A 124 -0.20 -7.45 -4.48
C LEU A 124 0.25 -8.52 -5.50
N SER A 125 -0.69 -9.22 -6.12
CA SER A 125 -0.47 -10.41 -6.97
C SER A 125 -0.09 -10.07 -8.41
N TYR A 126 -0.49 -8.92 -8.96
CA TYR A 126 -0.39 -8.63 -10.40
C TYR A 126 1.02 -8.19 -10.83
N LYS A 127 1.94 -9.15 -10.90
CA LYS A 127 3.30 -8.94 -11.39
C LYS A 127 3.40 -9.21 -12.90
N PRO A 128 3.90 -8.27 -13.74
CA PRO A 128 4.04 -8.49 -15.18
C PRO A 128 4.96 -9.65 -15.58
N TRP A 129 5.83 -10.10 -14.67
CA TRP A 129 6.73 -11.25 -14.86
C TRP A 129 6.13 -12.58 -14.36
N HIS A 130 4.87 -12.58 -13.91
CA HIS A 130 4.11 -13.78 -13.51
C HIS A 130 2.80 -13.92 -14.29
N PHE A 131 2.19 -12.80 -14.66
CA PHE A 131 0.91 -12.74 -15.37
C PHE A 131 1.07 -12.04 -16.72
N GLU A 132 0.37 -12.56 -17.73
CA GLU A 132 0.20 -11.87 -19.01
C GLU A 132 -0.88 -10.80 -18.89
N GLU A 133 -0.85 -9.80 -19.78
CA GLU A 133 -1.88 -8.76 -19.90
C GLU A 133 -2.16 -7.94 -18.62
N VAL A 134 -1.19 -7.87 -17.70
CA VAL A 134 -1.29 -7.00 -16.52
C VAL A 134 -1.40 -5.54 -16.93
N LYS A 135 -2.32 -4.80 -16.30
CA LYS A 135 -2.46 -3.34 -16.46
C LYS A 135 -1.09 -2.65 -16.32
N TYR A 136 -0.82 -1.68 -17.19
CA TYR A 136 0.49 -1.03 -17.32
C TYR A 136 1.66 -1.94 -17.73
N GLY A 137 1.44 -3.22 -18.05
CA GLY A 137 2.52 -4.19 -18.31
C GLY A 137 3.45 -3.81 -19.46
N SER A 138 2.95 -3.05 -20.44
CA SER A 138 3.75 -2.49 -21.53
C SER A 138 4.89 -1.59 -21.03
N TYR A 139 4.63 -0.74 -20.04
CA TYR A 139 5.64 0.12 -19.41
C TYR A 139 6.74 -0.70 -18.74
N PHE A 140 6.37 -1.73 -17.97
CA PHE A 140 7.33 -2.63 -17.34
C PHE A 140 8.23 -3.31 -18.37
N TRP A 141 7.63 -3.92 -19.39
CA TRP A 141 8.38 -4.67 -20.39
C TRP A 141 9.21 -3.79 -21.32
N GLN A 142 8.81 -2.54 -21.54
CA GLN A 142 9.63 -1.56 -22.26
C GLN A 142 10.94 -1.30 -21.51
N VAL A 143 10.88 -1.03 -20.20
CA VAL A 143 12.08 -0.79 -19.38
C VAL A 143 12.86 -2.09 -19.17
N ALA A 144 12.19 -3.21 -18.92
CA ALA A 144 12.85 -4.49 -18.65
C ALA A 144 13.81 -4.90 -19.78
N LYS A 145 13.47 -4.61 -21.04
CA LYS A 145 14.30 -4.85 -22.24
C LYS A 145 15.67 -4.16 -22.20
N GLU A 146 15.78 -3.06 -21.47
CA GLU A 146 17.01 -2.28 -21.32
C GLU A 146 17.90 -2.82 -20.18
N THR A 147 17.40 -3.80 -19.41
CA THR A 147 18.11 -4.39 -18.28
C THR A 147 18.73 -5.75 -18.66
N PRO A 148 19.81 -6.17 -17.96
CA PRO A 148 20.38 -7.51 -18.15
C PRO A 148 19.40 -8.64 -17.76
N PHE A 149 18.34 -8.32 -17.01
CA PHE A 149 17.37 -9.30 -16.49
C PHE A 149 16.26 -9.65 -17.49
N TYR A 150 16.17 -8.99 -18.64
CA TYR A 150 15.05 -9.17 -19.57
C TYR A 150 14.76 -10.64 -19.90
N LYS A 151 15.81 -11.39 -20.28
CA LYS A 151 15.67 -12.81 -20.63
C LYS A 151 15.23 -13.67 -19.45
N ASP A 152 15.68 -13.34 -18.24
CA ASP A 152 15.34 -14.11 -17.05
C ASP A 152 13.91 -13.81 -16.60
N LEU A 153 13.47 -12.55 -16.70
CA LEU A 153 12.07 -12.18 -16.48
C LEU A 153 11.13 -12.88 -17.49
N GLN A 154 11.53 -12.99 -18.76
CA GLN A 154 10.76 -13.74 -19.77
C GLN A 154 10.69 -15.24 -19.45
N LYS A 155 11.80 -15.85 -19.03
CA LYS A 155 11.79 -17.25 -18.57
C LYS A 155 10.92 -17.43 -17.35
N GLN A 156 10.95 -16.48 -16.40
CA GLN A 156 10.10 -16.52 -15.22
C GLN A 156 8.63 -16.47 -15.60
N LEU A 157 8.22 -15.55 -16.49
CA LEU A 157 6.85 -15.47 -16.98
C LEU A 157 6.41 -16.78 -17.65
N ALA A 158 7.24 -17.35 -18.51
CA ALA A 158 6.96 -18.60 -19.21
C ALA A 158 6.93 -19.83 -18.28
N ALA A 159 7.73 -19.82 -17.22
CA ALA A 159 7.81 -20.91 -16.26
C ALA A 159 6.74 -20.83 -15.15
N PHE A 160 6.18 -19.65 -14.90
CA PHE A 160 5.11 -19.47 -13.92
C PHE A 160 3.86 -20.20 -14.44
N SER A 161 3.42 -21.23 -13.74
CA SER A 161 2.35 -22.12 -14.19
C SER A 161 0.97 -21.56 -13.86
N ASP A 162 -0.08 -22.14 -14.46
CA ASP A 162 -1.45 -21.78 -14.12
C ASP A 162 -1.80 -22.11 -12.66
N GLN A 163 -1.13 -23.12 -12.09
CA GLN A 163 -1.27 -23.44 -10.69
C GLN A 163 -0.65 -22.35 -9.82
N ASP A 164 0.55 -21.88 -10.14
CA ASP A 164 1.21 -20.77 -9.43
C ASP A 164 0.35 -19.50 -9.48
N ARG A 165 -0.24 -19.18 -10.66
CA ARG A 165 -1.17 -18.04 -10.81
C ARG A 165 -2.40 -18.17 -9.94
N LYS A 166 -3.00 -19.36 -9.87
CA LYS A 166 -4.16 -19.61 -9.00
C LYS A 166 -3.81 -19.44 -7.53
N GLU A 167 -2.65 -19.95 -7.10
CA GLU A 167 -2.17 -19.81 -5.73
C GLU A 167 -1.88 -18.35 -5.38
N GLU A 168 -1.28 -17.59 -6.31
CA GLU A 168 -0.99 -16.17 -6.12
C GLU A 168 -2.27 -15.32 -6.02
N LEU A 169 -3.29 -15.62 -6.82
CA LEU A 169 -4.60 -14.97 -6.71
C LEU A 169 -5.36 -15.40 -5.45
N ALA A 170 -5.18 -16.66 -5.00
CA ALA A 170 -5.80 -17.17 -3.78
C ALA A 170 -5.26 -16.48 -2.50
N LYS A 171 -4.11 -15.81 -2.54
CA LYS A 171 -3.61 -15.00 -1.42
C LYS A 171 -4.60 -13.89 -1.02
N MET A 172 -5.39 -13.37 -1.95
CA MET A 172 -6.46 -12.41 -1.63
C MET A 172 -7.50 -13.02 -0.69
N GLN A 173 -7.84 -14.30 -0.88
CA GLN A 173 -8.75 -15.00 0.03
C GLN A 173 -8.16 -15.10 1.45
N SER A 174 -6.85 -15.35 1.58
CA SER A 174 -6.20 -15.36 2.89
C SER A 174 -6.24 -14.00 3.59
N MET A 175 -6.17 -12.89 2.83
CA MET A 175 -6.38 -11.55 3.39
C MET A 175 -7.83 -11.39 3.89
N VAL A 176 -8.82 -11.82 3.10
CA VAL A 176 -10.24 -11.78 3.49
C VAL A 176 -10.50 -12.65 4.73
N ASP A 177 -9.89 -13.82 4.83
CA ASP A 177 -10.03 -14.68 6.02
C ASP A 177 -9.45 -14.01 7.26
N MET A 178 -8.34 -13.28 7.10
CA MET A 178 -7.74 -12.47 8.16
C MET A 178 -8.62 -11.27 8.54
N VAL A 179 -9.31 -10.63 7.58
CA VAL A 179 -10.35 -9.62 7.88
C VAL A 179 -11.41 -10.24 8.78
N CYS A 180 -11.98 -11.37 8.37
CA CYS A 180 -13.03 -12.06 9.13
C CYS A 180 -12.57 -12.38 10.55
N LYS A 181 -11.34 -12.89 10.72
CA LYS A 181 -10.78 -13.16 12.03
C LYS A 181 -10.67 -11.89 12.89
N ASN A 182 -10.19 -10.78 12.32
CA ASN A 182 -10.05 -9.51 13.03
C ASN A 182 -11.39 -8.90 13.45
N LEU A 183 -12.42 -8.98 12.60
CA LEU A 183 -13.74 -8.44 12.92
C LEU A 183 -14.41 -9.17 14.09
N HIS A 184 -14.16 -10.47 14.23
CA HIS A 184 -14.71 -11.28 15.32
C HIS A 184 -13.84 -11.24 16.60
N ASP A 185 -12.69 -10.56 16.58
CA ASP A 185 -11.88 -10.36 17.77
C ASP A 185 -12.47 -9.21 18.60
N PRO A 186 -13.03 -9.47 19.81
CA PRO A 186 -13.57 -8.40 20.65
C PRO A 186 -12.50 -7.41 21.12
N GLN A 187 -11.22 -7.77 21.03
CA GLN A 187 -10.06 -6.95 21.36
C GLN A 187 -9.29 -6.54 20.10
N ASN A 188 -9.96 -6.45 18.94
CA ASN A 188 -9.33 -5.90 17.75
C ASN A 188 -8.81 -4.47 17.98
N TRP A 189 -7.95 -4.03 17.07
CA TRP A 189 -7.21 -2.78 17.25
C TRP A 189 -8.12 -1.55 17.43
N PHE A 190 -9.26 -1.49 16.74
CA PHE A 190 -10.24 -0.43 16.87
C PHE A 190 -10.70 -0.24 18.32
N HIS A 191 -10.90 -1.33 19.07
CA HIS A 191 -11.29 -1.25 20.48
C HIS A 191 -10.11 -0.88 21.37
N VAL A 192 -8.96 -1.54 21.19
CA VAL A 192 -7.74 -1.31 21.99
C VAL A 192 -7.28 0.15 21.91
N LYS A 193 -7.32 0.74 20.71
CA LYS A 193 -6.77 2.07 20.48
C LYS A 193 -7.57 3.22 21.10
N ARG A 194 -8.83 2.99 21.49
CA ARG A 194 -9.69 4.04 22.07
C ARG A 194 -9.20 4.54 23.43
N GLU A 195 -8.37 3.77 24.11
CA GLU A 195 -7.85 4.08 25.44
C GLU A 195 -6.43 4.69 25.41
N ILE A 196 -5.84 4.86 24.22
CA ILE A 196 -4.47 5.34 24.05
C ILE A 196 -4.36 6.40 22.96
N LYS A 197 -3.45 7.36 23.14
CA LYS A 197 -3.11 8.29 22.06
C LYS A 197 -2.21 7.57 21.05
N VAL A 198 -2.70 7.33 19.84
CA VAL A 198 -1.94 6.67 18.75
C VAL A 198 -1.27 7.68 17.83
N THR A 199 -2.00 8.73 17.47
CA THR A 199 -1.55 9.73 16.49
C THR A 199 -0.48 10.67 17.03
N LEU A 200 0.35 11.17 16.12
CA LEU A 200 1.28 12.29 16.30
C LEU A 200 0.75 13.57 15.64
#